data_AF-A0AAW2N8D1-F1
#
_entry.id   AF-A0AAW2N8D1-F1
#
_cell.length_a   1.000
_cell.length_b   1.000
_cell.length_c   1.000
_cell.angle_alpha   90.00
_cell.angle_beta   90.00
_cell.angle_gamma   90.00
#
_symmetry.space_group_name_H-M   'P 1'
#
loop_
_entity.id
_entity.type
_entity.pdbx_description
1 polymer ?
#
loop_
_entity_poly.entity_id
_entity_poly.type
_entity_poly.pdbx_seq_one_letter_code
_entity_poly.pdbx_strand_id
1 'polypeptide(L)'
;MLDIPYASAVGSIQYAAQCTRPDIAYALSVTSRYQACAGEAHWTTVKTILKYLRRTKDVFLVYGAGELILEGFSDASFQSDDDDAKS
;
A
#
# COMPACT_ATOMS: atom_id res chain seq x y z
N MET A 1 0.36 -10.58 -30.64
CA MET A 1 0.38 -10.56 -29.16
C MET A 1 -0.93 -9.94 -28.76
N LEU A 2 -1.82 -10.67 -28.07
CA LEU A 2 -3.07 -10.06 -27.57
C LEU A 2 -2.67 -8.90 -26.67
N ASP A 3 -3.16 -7.71 -26.98
CA ASP A 3 -2.85 -6.46 -26.27
C ASP A 3 -3.54 -6.49 -24.91
N ILE A 4 -3.02 -7.30 -24.00
CA ILE A 4 -3.53 -7.44 -22.65
C ILE A 4 -3.18 -6.13 -21.94
N PRO A 5 -4.17 -5.36 -21.44
CA PRO A 5 -3.94 -4.05 -20.84
C PRO A 5 -3.39 -4.20 -19.42
N TYR A 6 -2.22 -4.82 -19.28
CA TYR A 6 -1.60 -5.18 -18.00
C TYR A 6 -1.31 -3.92 -17.17
N ALA A 7 -0.69 -2.91 -17.78
CA ALA A 7 -0.37 -1.65 -17.11
C ALA A 7 -1.62 -0.93 -16.60
N SER A 8 -2.70 -0.92 -17.38
CA SER A 8 -3.98 -0.31 -16.97
C SER A 8 -4.63 -1.07 -15.81
N ALA A 9 -4.60 -2.40 -15.84
CA ALA A 9 -5.12 -3.23 -14.76
C ALA A 9 -4.31 -3.03 -13.47
N VAL A 10 -2.98 -3.02 -13.55
CA VAL A 10 -2.10 -2.76 -12.40
C VAL A 10 -2.33 -1.36 -11.83
N GLY A 11 -2.49 -0.33 -12.67
CA GLY A 11 -2.81 1.03 -12.24
C GLY A 11 -4.15 1.10 -11.49
N SER A 12 -5.16 0.38 -11.96
CA SER A 12 -6.47 0.30 -11.29
C SER A 12 -6.38 -0.41 -9.93
N ILE A 13 -5.58 -1.48 -9.84
CA ILE A 13 -5.31 -2.19 -8.58
C ILE A 13 -4.53 -1.30 -7.61
N GLN A 14 -3.59 -0.49 -8.11
CA GLN A 14 -2.84 0.47 -7.31
C GLN A 14 -3.75 1.51 -6.67
N TYR A 15 -4.69 2.05 -7.43
CA TYR A 15 -5.68 2.98 -6.90
C TYR A 15 -6.51 2.32 -5.78
N ALA A 16 -7.02 1.11 -6.00
CA ALA A 16 -7.77 0.37 -4.98
C ALA A 16 -6.93 0.12 -3.71
N ALA A 17 -5.66 -0.25 -3.86
CA ALA A 17 -4.75 -0.50 -2.74
C ALA A 17 -4.50 0.76 -1.89
N GLN A 18 -4.36 1.92 -2.54
CA GLN A 18 -4.06 3.18 -1.87
C GLN A 18 -5.29 3.77 -1.15
N CYS A 19 -6.47 3.65 -1.75
CA CYS A 19 -7.66 4.37 -1.28
C CYS A 19 -8.57 3.55 -0.37
N THR A 20 -8.75 2.25 -0.62
CA THR A 20 -9.83 1.48 0.01
C THR A 20 -9.42 0.09 0.49
N ARG A 21 -8.38 -0.50 -0.09
CA ARG A 21 -8.01 -1.91 0.12
C ARG A 21 -6.50 -2.10 0.36
N PRO A 22 -5.96 -1.60 1.49
CA PRO A 22 -4.53 -1.73 1.78
C PRO A 22 -4.06 -3.19 1.92
N ASP A 23 -4.98 -4.13 2.17
CA ASP A 23 -4.71 -5.57 2.25
C ASP A 23 -4.14 -6.18 0.96
N ILE A 24 -4.38 -5.57 -0.20
CA ILE A 24 -3.83 -6.03 -1.49
C ILE A 24 -2.49 -5.38 -1.86
N ALA A 25 -1.94 -4.48 -1.04
CA ALA A 25 -0.72 -3.73 -1.34
C ALA A 25 0.49 -4.66 -1.61
N TYR A 26 0.60 -5.76 -0.86
CA TYR A 26 1.66 -6.75 -1.10
C TYR A 26 1.52 -7.40 -2.48
N ALA A 27 0.31 -7.87 -2.83
CA ALA A 27 0.07 -8.50 -4.12
C ALA A 27 0.35 -7.54 -5.29
N LEU A 28 -0.05 -6.27 -5.15
CA LEU A 28 0.29 -5.21 -6.09
C LEU A 28 1.81 -5.07 -6.27
N SER A 29 2.57 -4.99 -5.17
CA SER A 29 4.04 -4.83 -5.20
C SER A 29 4.77 -5.95 -5.93
N VAL A 30 4.18 -7.16 -5.97
CA VAL A 30 4.73 -8.29 -6.72
C VAL A 30 4.38 -8.13 -8.20
N THR A 31 3.13 -7.81 -8.52
CA THR A 31 2.67 -7.66 -9.91
C THR A 31 3.26 -6.46 -10.65
N SER A 32 3.57 -5.36 -9.95
CA SER A 32 4.13 -4.15 -10.57
C SER A 32 5.54 -4.35 -11.14
N ARG A 33 6.32 -5.31 -10.60
CA ARG A 33 7.68 -5.61 -11.07
C ARG A 33 7.72 -6.13 -12.51
N TYR A 34 6.63 -6.73 -12.97
CA TYR A 34 6.54 -7.39 -14.28
C TYR A 34 5.80 -6.54 -15.31
N GLN A 35 5.70 -5.23 -15.11
CA GLN A 35 4.95 -4.32 -15.97
C GLN A 35 5.49 -4.24 -17.41
N ALA A 36 6.80 -4.43 -17.61
CA ALA A 36 7.43 -4.44 -18.93
C ALA A 36 7.42 -5.80 -19.64
N CYS A 37 7.39 -6.91 -18.89
CA CYS A 37 7.40 -8.29 -19.42
C CYS A 37 6.36 -9.16 -18.68
N ALA A 38 5.08 -8.86 -18.88
CA ALA A 38 4.00 -9.65 -18.32
C ALA A 38 3.79 -10.94 -19.14
N GLY A 39 4.01 -12.10 -18.51
CA GLY A 39 3.63 -13.40 -19.06
C GLY A 39 2.23 -13.82 -18.63
N GLU A 40 1.74 -14.95 -19.14
CA GLU A 40 0.41 -15.48 -18.79
C GLU A 40 0.25 -15.75 -17.29
N ALA A 41 1.32 -16.19 -16.62
CA ALA A 41 1.34 -16.39 -15.18
C ALA A 41 1.05 -15.08 -14.43
N HIS A 42 1.69 -13.98 -14.83
CA HIS A 42 1.47 -12.65 -14.22
C HIS A 42 0.04 -12.16 -14.46
N TRP A 43 -0.50 -12.39 -15.66
CA TRP A 43 -1.89 -12.03 -15.96
C TRP A 43 -2.90 -12.84 -15.13
N THR A 44 -2.60 -14.11 -14.86
CA THR A 44 -3.42 -14.96 -14.00
C THR A 44 -3.43 -14.45 -12.56
N THR A 45 -2.29 -13.97 -12.05
CA THR A 45 -2.20 -13.31 -10.74
C THR A 45 -3.04 -12.05 -10.69
N VAL A 46 -2.96 -11.18 -11.70
CA VAL A 46 -3.79 -9.96 -11.79
C VAL A 46 -5.29 -10.30 -11.78
N LYS A 47 -5.72 -11.29 -12.57
CA LYS A 47 -7.11 -11.79 -12.53
C LYS A 47 -7.53 -12.28 -11.15
N THR A 48 -6.61 -12.93 -10.44
CA THR A 48 -6.88 -13.45 -9.08
C THR A 48 -7.09 -12.30 -8.10
N ILE A 49 -6.29 -11.24 -8.17
CA ILE A 49 -6.46 -10.02 -7.35
C ILE A 49 -7.82 -9.38 -7.64
N LEU A 50 -8.19 -9.20 -8.90
CA LEU A 50 -9.48 -8.63 -9.29
C LEU A 50 -10.66 -9.50 -8.81
N LYS A 51 -10.52 -10.83 -8.90
CA LYS A 51 -11.52 -11.79 -8.39
C LYS A 51 -11.66 -11.71 -6.87
N TYR A 52 -10.55 -11.51 -6.16
CA TYR A 52 -10.54 -11.32 -4.72
C TYR A 52 -11.27 -10.04 -4.33
N LEU A 53 -10.95 -8.90 -4.97
CA LEU A 53 -11.63 -7.62 -4.76
C LEU A 53 -13.15 -7.74 -5.00
N ARG A 54 -13.55 -8.41 -6.08
CA ARG A 54 -14.98 -8.62 -6.38
C ARG A 54 -15.69 -9.46 -5.31
N ARG A 55 -15.03 -10.50 -4.78
CA ARG A 55 -15.61 -11.39 -3.77
C ARG A 55 -15.68 -10.77 -2.38
N THR A 56 -14.78 -9.84 -2.09
CA THR A 56 -14.65 -9.19 -0.77
C THR A 56 -15.09 -7.73 -0.81
N LYS A 57 -15.92 -7.35 -1.78
CA LYS A 57 -16.42 -5.97 -1.92
C LYS A 57 -17.18 -5.47 -0.69
N ASP A 58 -17.83 -6.38 0.03
CA ASP A 58 -18.66 -6.09 1.21
C ASP A 58 -17.88 -6.32 2.52
N VAL A 59 -16.59 -6.66 2.42
CA VAL A 59 -15.70 -6.93 3.56
C VAL A 59 -14.74 -5.77 3.73
N PHE A 60 -14.61 -5.30 4.98
CA PHE A 60 -13.70 -4.22 5.33
C PHE A 60 -12.61 -4.73 6.26
N LEU A 61 -11.40 -4.19 6.08
CA LEU A 61 -10.31 -4.43 7.00
C LEU A 61 -10.51 -3.52 8.22
N VAL A 62 -10.92 -4.12 9.33
CA VAL A 62 -11.06 -3.42 10.61
C VAL A 62 -9.76 -3.56 11.37
N TYR A 63 -8.99 -2.48 11.44
CA TYR A 63 -7.85 -2.40 12.36
C TYR A 63 -8.41 -2.18 13.77
N GLY A 64 -8.38 -3.21 14.60
CA GLY A 64 -8.61 -3.07 16.03
C GLY A 64 -7.35 -2.55 16.69
N ALA A 65 -7.30 -1.27 17.00
CA ALA A 65 -6.54 -0.81 18.15
C ALA A 65 -7.51 -0.82 19.36
N GLY A 66 -6.98 -0.81 20.59
CA GLY A 66 -7.78 -0.40 21.75
C GLY A 66 -8.27 1.05 21.57
N GLU A 67 -8.55 1.76 22.67
CA GLU A 67 -8.78 3.21 22.55
C GLU A 67 -7.67 3.84 21.71
N LEU A 68 -8.08 4.71 20.77
CA LEU A 68 -7.19 5.40 19.84
C LEU A 68 -6.50 6.52 20.62
N ILE A 69 -5.62 6.14 21.55
CA ILE A 69 -4.87 7.07 22.40
C ILE A 69 -3.68 7.56 21.58
N LEU A 70 -3.72 8.84 21.20
CA LEU A 70 -2.59 9.51 20.57
C LEU A 70 -1.58 9.88 21.66
N GLU A 71 -0.63 9.00 21.95
CA GLU A 71 0.50 9.29 22.83
C GLU A 71 1.66 9.87 22.02
N GLY A 72 1.87 11.18 22.13
CA GLY A 72 3.01 11.88 21.54
C GLY A 72 4.15 12.02 22.54
N PHE A 73 5.29 11.41 22.26
CA PHE A 73 6.53 11.65 23.02
C PHE A 73 7.32 12.76 22.32
N SER A 74 7.55 13.88 23.02
CA SER A 74 8.42 14.96 22.56
C SER A 74 9.76 14.83 23.26
N ASP A 75 10.80 14.42 22.55
CA ASP A 75 12.18 14.48 23.06
C ASP A 75 12.68 15.93 22.92
N ALA A 76 12.84 16.61 24.06
CA ALA A 76 13.50 17.91 24.10
C ALA A 76 15.00 17.67 24.30
N SER A 77 15.77 17.72 23.22
CA SER A 77 17.23 17.63 23.31
C SER A 77 17.81 18.96 23.82
N PHE A 78 18.47 18.92 24.97
CA PHE A 78 19.15 20.06 25.63
C PHE A 78 20.26 20.72 24.78
N GLN A 79 20.63 20.17 23.63
CA GLN A 79 21.76 20.62 22.80
C GLN A 79 21.43 21.69 21.75
N SER A 80 20.21 22.23 21.70
CA SER A 80 19.82 23.28 20.74
C SER A 80 19.68 24.67 21.38
N ASP A 81 20.21 24.88 22.57
CA ASP A 81 20.26 26.19 23.22
C ASP A 81 21.62 26.86 22.94
N ASP A 82 21.61 27.93 22.13
CA ASP A 82 22.81 28.72 21.77
C ASP A 82 23.30 29.61 22.94
N ASP A 83 22.51 29.77 24.01
CA ASP A 83 22.82 30.70 25.12
C ASP A 83 23.72 30.10 26.23
N ASP A 84 24.10 28.82 26.14
CA ASP A 84 25.01 28.17 27.11
C ASP A 84 26.49 28.21 26.69
N ALA A 85 26.86 29.17 25.83
CA ALA A 85 28.26 29.52 25.58
C ALA A 85 28.81 30.32 26.78
N LYS A 86 29.37 29.60 27.75
CA LYS A 86 30.11 30.12 28.92
C LYS A 86 30.96 31.35 28.57
N SER A 87 30.75 32.44 29.32
CA SER A 87 31.60 33.65 29.33
C SER A 87 33.01 33.39 29.86
#